data_AF-A0A9D8ITS7-F1
#
_entry.id   AF-A0A9D8ITS7-F1
#
_cell.length_a   1.000
_cell.length_b   1.000
_cell.length_c   1.000
_cell.angle_alpha   90.00
_cell.angle_beta   90.00
_cell.angle_gamma   90.00
#
_symmetry.space_group_name_H-M   'P 1'
#
loop_
_entity.id
_entity.type
_entity.pdbx_description
1 polymer ?
#
loop_
_entity_poly.entity_id
_entity_poly.type
_entity_poly.pdbx_seq_one_letter_code
_entity_poly.pdbx_strand_id
1 'polypeptide(L)' 'MRSWTIVRSFVVGLASVVTGVSHADLVVHYTFDGNAQDSSGNGIHATVVGAALAPDRFGAPDKAYAFDGVDDYLVAAA' A
#
# COMPACT_ATOMS: atom_id res chain seq x y z
N MET A 1 3.12 15.73 -64.07
CA MET A 1 1.80 15.71 -63.40
C MET A 1 2.00 15.14 -62.00
N ARG A 2 1.92 16.04 -61.01
CA ARG A 2 1.85 15.88 -59.54
C ARG A 2 2.49 14.62 -58.91
N SER A 3 3.78 14.75 -58.60
CA SER A 3 4.48 13.93 -57.61
C SER A 3 3.92 14.25 -56.21
N TRP A 4 3.46 13.23 -55.48
CA TRP A 4 2.86 13.36 -54.15
C TRP A 4 3.95 13.22 -53.08
N THR A 5 4.32 14.34 -52.44
CA THR A 5 5.02 14.32 -51.16
C THR A 5 4.00 13.93 -50.09
N ILE A 6 4.18 12.81 -49.40
CA ILE A 6 3.45 12.55 -48.14
C ILE A 6 4.46 12.37 -47.02
N VAL A 7 4.54 13.43 -46.23
CA VAL A 7 5.10 13.49 -44.88
C VAL A 7 4.29 12.57 -43.98
N ARG A 8 4.94 11.63 -43.28
CA ARG A 8 4.33 11.02 -42.09
C ARG A 8 5.33 11.08 -40.95
N SER A 9 5.21 12.17 -40.21
CA SER A 9 5.72 12.33 -38.87
C SER A 9 5.30 11.14 -38.00
N PHE A 10 6.23 10.57 -37.24
CA PHE A 10 5.94 9.58 -36.20
C PHE A 10 6.42 10.18 -34.89
N VAL A 11 5.54 10.94 -34.22
CA VAL A 11 5.79 11.34 -32.84
C VAL A 11 5.46 10.12 -31.97
N VAL A 12 6.50 9.51 -31.41
CA VAL A 12 6.34 8.52 -30.33
C VAL A 12 5.85 9.29 -29.12
N GLY A 13 4.62 9.01 -28.70
CA GLY A 13 4.05 9.59 -27.49
C GLY A 13 4.92 9.26 -26.29
N LEU A 14 5.25 10.27 -25.49
CA LEU A 14 5.73 10.04 -24.13
C LEU A 14 4.60 9.32 -23.38
N ALA A 15 4.76 8.02 -23.14
CA ALA A 15 3.91 7.32 -22.23
C ALA A 15 4.12 7.96 -20.84
N SER A 16 3.14 8.71 -20.35
CA SER A 16 3.07 9.03 -18.93
C SER A 16 3.02 7.71 -18.19
N VAL A 17 4.10 7.36 -17.49
CA VAL A 17 4.04 6.30 -16.48
C VAL A 17 3.09 6.81 -15.42
N VAL A 18 1.88 6.26 -15.37
CA VAL A 18 0.96 6.49 -14.26
C VAL A 18 1.58 5.80 -13.04
N THR A 19 2.33 6.53 -12.23
CA THR A 19 2.90 6.05 -10.96
C THR A 19 1.91 6.16 -9.79
N GLY A 20 0.64 6.44 -10.06
CA GLY A 20 -0.39 6.52 -9.03
C GLY A 20 -1.16 5.22 -8.93
N VAL A 21 -0.80 4.35 -7.98
CA VAL A 21 -1.82 3.49 -7.39
C VAL A 21 -2.78 4.46 -6.69
N SER A 22 -3.96 4.67 -7.26
CA SER A 22 -4.98 5.47 -6.59
C SER A 22 -5.44 4.71 -5.36
N HIS A 23 -5.10 5.18 -4.17
CA HIS A 23 -5.62 4.66 -2.89
C HIS A 23 -7.13 4.84 -2.72
N ALA A 24 -7.85 5.27 -3.77
CA ALA A 24 -9.30 5.46 -3.74
C ALA A 24 -10.06 4.17 -3.36
N ASP A 25 -9.47 3.00 -3.66
CA ASP A 25 -10.04 1.69 -3.33
C ASP A 25 -9.38 1.04 -2.10
N LEU A 26 -8.45 1.74 -1.44
CA LEU A 26 -7.80 1.23 -0.24
C LEU A 26 -8.77 1.36 0.94
N VAL A 27 -9.23 0.23 1.47
CA VAL A 27 -10.11 0.19 2.64
C VAL A 27 -9.32 0.40 3.93
N VAL A 28 -8.16 -0.27 4.07
CA VAL A 28 -7.34 -0.24 5.30
C VAL A 28 -5.87 -0.39 4.96
N HIS A 29 -5.00 0.26 5.72
CA HIS A 29 -3.55 0.08 5.65
C HIS A 29 -2.90 0.13 7.04
N TYR A 30 -2.47 -1.03 7.55
CA TYR A 30 -1.72 -1.13 8.80
C TYR A 30 -0.22 -1.21 8.54
N THR A 31 0.51 -0.20 8.96
CA THR A 31 1.97 -0.06 8.84
C THR A 31 2.73 -0.80 9.92
N PHE A 32 2.07 -1.14 11.04
CA PHE A 32 2.64 -1.77 12.23
C PHE A 32 3.88 -1.05 12.78
N ASP A 33 3.91 0.27 12.70
CA ASP A 33 4.98 1.14 13.20
C ASP A 33 4.79 1.51 14.68
N GLY A 34 4.64 0.48 15.52
CA GLY A 34 4.43 0.63 16.96
C GLY A 34 2.97 0.78 17.39
N ASN A 35 2.02 0.63 16.46
CA ASN A 35 0.59 0.60 16.76
C ASN A 35 -0.15 -0.18 15.66
N ALA A 36 -1.47 -0.35 15.82
CA ALA A 36 -2.35 -0.99 14.85
C ALA A 36 -3.33 0.04 14.21
N GLN A 37 -2.86 1.27 14.02
CA GLN A 37 -3.66 2.34 13.42
C GLN A 37 -3.68 2.25 11.91
N ASP A 38 -4.84 2.56 11.37
CA ASP A 38 -5.06 2.62 9.92
C ASP A 38 -4.49 3.92 9.34
N SER A 39 -3.56 3.76 8.41
CA SER A 39 -2.89 4.82 7.66
C SER A 39 -3.55 5.11 6.31
N SER A 40 -4.65 4.43 5.96
CA SER A 40 -5.40 4.71 4.72
C SER A 40 -6.14 6.04 4.75
N GLY A 41 -6.43 6.55 5.96
CA GLY A 41 -7.26 7.74 6.18
C GLY A 41 -8.74 7.45 6.42
N ASN A 42 -9.15 6.17 6.39
CA ASN A 42 -10.53 5.77 6.65
C ASN A 42 -10.86 5.62 8.15
N GLY A 43 -9.84 5.62 9.02
CA GLY A 43 -10.04 5.60 10.47
C GLY A 43 -10.43 4.22 11.01
N ILE A 44 -10.20 3.15 10.24
CA ILE A 44 -10.55 1.78 10.60
C ILE A 44 -9.42 1.18 11.44
N HIS A 45 -9.31 1.65 12.68
CA HIS A 45 -8.24 1.24 13.60
C HIS A 45 -8.44 -0.19 14.12
N ALA A 46 -7.37 -0.98 14.16
CA ALA A 46 -7.43 -2.33 14.74
C ALA A 46 -7.17 -2.29 16.25
N THR A 47 -7.90 -3.13 16.98
CA THR A 47 -7.64 -3.46 18.38
C THR A 47 -6.76 -4.70 18.44
N VAL A 48 -5.66 -4.60 19.19
CA VAL A 48 -4.73 -5.70 19.42
C VAL A 48 -5.18 -6.49 20.65
N VAL A 49 -5.29 -7.80 20.51
CA VAL A 49 -5.60 -8.73 21.61
C VAL A 49 -4.50 -9.77 21.70
N GLY A 50 -3.78 -9.79 22.83
CA GLY A 50 -2.70 -10.73 23.15
C GLY A 50 -1.37 -10.44 22.43
N ALA A 51 -1.42 -10.15 21.12
CA ALA A 51 -0.23 -9.95 20.31
C ALA A 51 0.65 -8.79 20.81
N ALA A 52 1.97 -8.97 20.74
CA ALA A 52 2.96 -7.98 21.18
C ALA A 52 3.74 -7.42 20.00
N LEU A 53 4.19 -6.16 20.12
CA LEU A 53 5.11 -5.58 19.15
C LEU A 53 6.42 -6.37 19.11
N ALA A 54 6.89 -6.59 17.88
CA ALA A 54 8.09 -7.36 17.60
C ALA A 54 8.94 -6.66 16.53
N PRO A 55 10.24 -6.98 16.48
CA PRO A 55 11.08 -6.57 15.36
C PRO A 55 10.57 -7.16 14.04
N ASP A 56 10.72 -6.42 12.94
CA ASP A 56 10.46 -6.98 11.61
C ASP A 56 11.53 -7.99 11.17
N ARG A 57 11.41 -8.47 9.94
CA ARG A 57 12.37 -9.43 9.33
C ARG A 57 13.80 -8.89 9.19
N PHE A 58 14.02 -7.59 9.35
CA PHE A 58 15.33 -6.94 9.31
C PHE A 58 15.81 -6.51 10.70
N GLY A 59 15.08 -6.85 11.76
CA GLY A 59 15.41 -6.49 13.14
C GLY A 59 15.03 -5.05 13.51
N ALA A 60 14.26 -4.34 12.69
CA ALA A 60 13.78 -3.02 13.06
C ALA A 60 12.68 -3.15 14.13
N PRO A 61 12.86 -2.55 15.33
CA PRO A 61 11.93 -2.73 16.44
C PRO A 61 10.56 -2.11 16.15
N ASP A 62 9.52 -2.71 16.73
CA ASP A 62 8.13 -2.23 16.65
C ASP A 62 7.68 -2.01 15.20
N LYS A 63 7.99 -2.99 14.34
CA LYS A 63 7.63 -3.02 12.91
C LYS A 63 6.80 -4.24 12.53
N ALA A 64 6.43 -5.06 13.51
CA ALA A 64 5.60 -6.24 13.35
C ALA A 64 4.86 -6.55 14.66
N TYR A 65 3.91 -7.49 14.59
CA TYR A 65 3.33 -8.14 15.76
C TYR A 65 3.74 -9.61 15.79
N ALA A 66 4.13 -10.10 16.96
CA ALA A 66 4.33 -11.52 17.22
C ALA A 66 3.01 -12.13 17.69
N PHE A 67 2.68 -13.27 17.08
CA PHE A 67 1.53 -14.09 17.44
C PHE A 67 2.05 -15.43 17.96
N ASP A 68 1.59 -15.83 19.14
CA ASP A 68 2.00 -17.09 19.79
C ASP A 68 1.31 -18.33 19.20
N GLY A 69 0.25 -18.12 18.41
CA GLY A 69 -0.54 -19.17 17.77
C GLY A 69 -1.61 -19.79 18.66
N VAL A 70 -1.93 -19.19 19.82
CA VAL A 70 -2.94 -19.67 20.76
C VAL A 70 -4.21 -18.81 20.68
N ASP A 71 -4.12 -17.54 21.04
CA ASP A 71 -5.28 -16.63 21.15
C ASP A 71 -4.99 -15.18 20.73
N ASP A 72 -3.84 -14.94 20.10
CA ASP A 72 -3.46 -13.62 19.58
C ASP A 72 -4.19 -13.26 18.27
N TYR A 73 -4.81 -12.07 18.22
CA TYR A 73 -5.40 -11.53 16.99
C TYR A 73 -5.49 -9.99 16.98
N LEU A 74 -5.63 -9.43 15.77
CA LEU A 74 -6.01 -8.05 15.54
C LEU A 74 -7.41 -8.03 14.94
N VAL A 75 -8.30 -7.21 15.50
CA VAL A 75 -9.67 -7.05 15.00
C VAL A 75 -9.92 -5.58 14.67
N ALA A 76 -10.48 -5.34 13.49
CA ALA A 76 -10.93 -4.03 13.05
C ALA A 76 -12.38 -4.14 12.60
N ALA A 77 -13.19 -3.16 12.99
CA ALA A 77 -14.56 -3.04 12.54
C ALA A 77 -14.61 -1.93 11.47
N ALA A 78 -15.04 -2.30 10.27
CA ALA A 78 -15.24 -1.39 9.14
C ALA A 78 -16.69 -0.90 9.08
#